data_AF-A0A2V7Y5D3-F1
#
_entry.id   AF-A0A2V7Y5D3-F1
#
_cell.length_a   1.000
_cell.length_b   1.000
_cell.length_c   1.000
_cell.angle_alpha   90.00
_cell.angle_beta   90.00
_cell.angle_gamma   90.00
#
_symmetry.space_group_name_H-M   'P 1'
#
loop_
_entity.id
_entity.type
_entity.pdbx_description
1 polymer ?
#
loop_
_entity_poly.entity_id
_entity_poly.type
_entity_poly.pdbx_seq_one_letter_code
_entity_poly.pdbx_strand_id
1 'polypeptide(L)'
;MTVHTTLSTTDALRELKGILGDRILLDDEVRELYRSDFGRTVDRLPGAVARCTSAEEVAAVIRFCRERKIPVTPRGQAHTQSGQATTEGGVLLDTSVMTTIHEIDEAGETATVDCGVVWRDLVTATLEKGWIPRVLTN
;
A
#
# COMPACT_ATOMS: atom_id res chain seq x y z
N MET A 1 -16.80 36.63 -9.84
CA MET A 1 -15.76 36.62 -8.79
C MET A 1 -15.73 35.21 -8.22
N THR A 2 -14.99 34.32 -8.87
CA THR A 2 -14.99 32.89 -8.53
C THR A 2 -14.04 32.69 -7.36
N VAL A 3 -14.58 32.40 -6.18
CA VAL A 3 -13.79 32.05 -5.01
C VAL A 3 -13.18 30.68 -5.30
N HIS A 4 -11.90 30.64 -5.67
CA HIS A 4 -11.14 29.40 -5.67
C HIS A 4 -10.89 29.03 -4.21
N THR A 5 -11.82 28.29 -3.60
CA THR A 5 -11.62 27.69 -2.28
C THR A 5 -10.58 26.58 -2.45
N THR A 6 -9.33 26.87 -2.14
CA THR A 6 -8.28 25.86 -2.02
C THR A 6 -8.67 24.95 -0.86
N LEU A 7 -9.10 23.70 -1.14
CA LEU A 7 -9.30 22.71 -0.09
C LEU A 7 -7.98 22.51 0.67
N SER A 8 -8.04 22.45 1.99
CA SER A 8 -6.93 22.00 2.81
C SER A 8 -6.59 20.54 2.45
N THR A 9 -5.32 20.14 2.57
CA THR A 9 -4.91 18.73 2.41
C THR A 9 -5.78 17.81 3.27
N THR A 10 -6.14 18.21 4.48
CA THR A 10 -7.03 17.44 5.37
C THR A 10 -8.41 17.22 4.76
N ASP A 11 -8.99 18.24 4.11
CA ASP A 11 -10.32 18.13 3.51
C ASP A 11 -10.27 17.22 2.28
N ALA A 12 -9.22 17.35 1.47
CA ALA A 12 -8.96 16.46 0.34
C ALA A 12 -8.79 14.99 0.79
N LEU A 13 -8.10 14.73 1.91
CA LEU A 13 -7.95 13.37 2.41
C LEU A 13 -9.27 12.74 2.86
N ARG A 14 -10.27 13.53 3.29
CA ARG A 14 -11.61 13.00 3.59
C ARG A 14 -12.35 12.55 2.34
N GLU A 15 -12.14 13.21 1.19
CA GLU A 15 -12.76 12.82 -0.08
C GLU A 15 -12.32 11.43 -0.57
N LEU A 16 -11.14 10.94 -0.14
CA LEU A 16 -10.69 9.57 -0.45
C LEU A 16 -11.69 8.50 0.02
N LYS A 17 -12.49 8.78 1.07
CA LYS A 17 -13.56 7.87 1.50
C LYS A 17 -14.58 7.59 0.40
N GLY A 18 -14.75 8.49 -0.57
CA GLY A 18 -15.59 8.24 -1.74
C GLY A 18 -15.05 7.14 -2.67
N ILE A 19 -13.77 6.76 -2.53
CA ILE A 19 -13.13 5.71 -3.35
C ILE A 19 -13.15 4.37 -2.61
N LEU A 20 -12.66 4.33 -1.36
CA LEU A 20 -12.48 3.07 -0.61
C LEU A 20 -13.35 2.93 0.65
N GLY A 21 -14.20 3.91 0.95
CA GLY A 21 -15.04 3.91 2.16
C GLY A 21 -14.21 3.89 3.45
N ASP A 22 -14.56 2.99 4.36
CA ASP A 22 -13.91 2.83 5.68
C ASP A 22 -12.49 2.25 5.61
N ARG A 23 -12.03 1.85 4.42
CA ARG A 23 -10.64 1.44 4.19
C ARG A 23 -9.68 2.62 4.04
N ILE A 24 -10.20 3.85 4.11
CA ILE A 24 -9.41 5.06 4.33
C ILE A 24 -9.39 5.37 5.83
N LEU A 25 -8.24 5.14 6.45
CA LEU A 25 -8.03 5.39 7.87
C LEU A 25 -7.59 6.83 8.07
N LEU A 26 -8.38 7.60 8.82
CA LEU A 26 -8.13 9.00 9.14
C LEU A 26 -7.98 9.22 10.64
N ASP A 27 -8.45 8.29 11.46
CA ASP A 27 -8.36 8.36 12.92
C ASP A 27 -6.91 8.42 13.37
N ASP A 28 -6.60 9.41 14.22
CA ASP A 28 -5.25 9.69 14.67
C ASP A 28 -4.61 8.44 15.30
N GLU A 29 -5.32 7.79 16.21
CA GLU A 29 -4.87 6.57 16.90
C GLU A 29 -4.49 5.44 15.93
N VAL A 30 -5.24 5.29 14.84
CA VAL A 30 -4.96 4.27 13.83
C VAL A 30 -3.76 4.68 12.98
N ARG A 31 -3.67 5.95 12.58
CA ARG A 31 -2.54 6.47 11.80
C ARG A 31 -1.22 6.44 12.56
N GLU A 32 -1.25 6.58 13.90
CA GLU A 32 -0.08 6.43 14.77
C GLU A 32 0.59 5.05 14.60
N LEU A 33 -0.19 3.99 14.35
CA LEU A 33 0.34 2.63 14.13
C LEU A 33 1.17 2.49 12.84
N TYR A 34 1.06 3.47 11.93
CA TYR A 34 1.70 3.45 10.61
C TYR A 34 2.88 4.43 10.49
N ARG A 35 3.29 5.08 11.60
CA ARG A 35 4.28 6.15 11.57
C ARG A 35 5.71 5.71 11.25
N SER A 36 6.00 4.46 11.54
CA SER A 36 7.36 3.90 11.47
C SER A 36 7.42 2.67 10.56
N ASP A 37 8.65 2.29 10.22
CA ASP A 37 8.98 1.02 9.57
C ASP A 37 9.84 0.14 10.51
N PHE A 38 10.31 -1.01 10.01
CA PHE A 38 11.10 -1.94 10.82
C PHE A 38 12.35 -1.30 11.43
N GLY A 39 13.00 -0.37 10.73
CA GLY A 39 14.21 0.28 11.20
C GLY A 39 14.00 1.20 12.41
N ARG A 40 12.81 1.76 12.58
CA ARG A 40 12.46 2.69 13.68
C ARG A 40 13.43 3.88 13.82
N THR A 41 14.02 4.29 12.70
CA THR A 41 14.94 5.44 12.65
C THR A 41 14.26 6.72 12.17
N VAL A 42 13.07 6.60 11.58
CA VAL A 42 12.29 7.69 11.00
C VAL A 42 10.82 7.50 11.35
N ASP A 43 10.22 8.52 11.97
CA ASP A 43 8.80 8.57 12.27
C ASP A 43 8.14 9.71 11.49
N ARG A 44 7.10 9.38 10.71
CA ARG A 44 6.31 10.35 9.94
C ARG A 44 4.83 10.03 10.04
N LEU A 45 4.00 11.02 10.35
CA LEU A 45 2.56 10.79 10.49
C LEU A 45 1.89 10.82 9.12
N PRO A 46 1.37 9.69 8.59
CA PRO A 46 0.61 9.75 7.34
C PRO A 46 -0.64 10.58 7.54
N GLY A 47 -1.04 11.36 6.54
CA GLY A 47 -2.32 12.07 6.55
C GLY A 47 -3.51 11.13 6.44
N ALA A 48 -3.37 10.05 5.66
CA ALA A 48 -4.33 8.95 5.58
C ALA A 48 -3.62 7.62 5.27
N VAL A 49 -4.24 6.52 5.65
CA VAL A 49 -3.84 5.17 5.20
C VAL A 49 -4.93 4.61 4.29
N ALA A 50 -4.58 4.24 3.07
CA ALA A 50 -5.49 3.66 2.09
C ALA A 50 -5.24 2.16 1.96
N ARG A 51 -6.13 1.33 2.53
CA ARG A 51 -6.03 -0.14 2.50
C ARG A 51 -6.65 -0.70 1.21
N CYS A 52 -5.83 -0.81 0.18
CA CYS A 52 -6.26 -1.27 -1.14
C CYS A 52 -6.28 -2.81 -1.19
N THR A 53 -7.26 -3.37 -1.90
CA THR A 53 -7.43 -4.82 -2.09
C THR A 53 -7.34 -5.23 -3.56
N SER A 54 -7.14 -4.29 -4.48
CA SER A 54 -7.00 -4.57 -5.91
C SER A 54 -6.13 -3.52 -6.62
N ALA A 55 -5.62 -3.87 -7.80
CA ALA A 55 -4.83 -2.96 -8.63
C ALA A 55 -5.66 -1.75 -9.10
N GLU A 56 -6.96 -1.93 -9.34
CA GLU A 56 -7.89 -0.88 -9.75
C GLU A 56 -8.03 0.20 -8.67
N GLU A 57 -8.12 -0.23 -7.41
CA GLU A 57 -8.19 0.66 -6.25
C GLU A 57 -6.89 1.43 -6.05
N VAL A 58 -5.75 0.74 -6.14
CA VAL A 58 -4.42 1.37 -6.13
C VAL A 58 -4.35 2.46 -7.20
N ALA A 59 -4.76 2.15 -8.43
CA ALA A 59 -4.76 3.10 -9.53
C ALA A 59 -5.72 4.28 -9.26
N ALA A 60 -6.89 4.04 -8.68
CA ALA A 60 -7.84 5.09 -8.32
C ALA A 60 -7.28 6.06 -7.27
N VAL A 61 -6.68 5.53 -6.20
CA VAL A 61 -6.03 6.33 -5.16
C VAL A 61 -4.86 7.15 -5.74
N ILE A 62 -4.00 6.53 -6.55
CA ILE A 62 -2.88 7.24 -7.20
C ILE A 62 -3.37 8.38 -8.08
N ARG A 63 -4.42 8.14 -8.90
CA ARG A 63 -5.01 9.20 -9.75
C ARG A 63 -5.53 10.37 -8.91
N PHE A 64 -6.29 10.08 -7.84
CA PHE A 64 -6.81 11.07 -6.93
C PHE A 64 -5.69 11.94 -6.31
N CYS A 65 -4.66 11.29 -5.78
CA CYS A 65 -3.54 11.96 -5.14
C CYS A 65 -2.72 12.80 -6.13
N ARG A 66 -2.50 12.29 -7.35
CA ARG A 66 -1.77 13.00 -8.41
C ARG A 66 -2.44 14.33 -8.77
N GLU A 67 -3.76 14.32 -8.96
CA GLU A 67 -4.53 15.52 -9.31
C GLU A 67 -4.44 16.62 -8.24
N ARG A 68 -4.31 16.20 -6.97
CA ARG A 68 -4.25 17.09 -5.79
C ARG A 68 -2.84 17.32 -5.27
N LYS A 69 -1.81 16.76 -5.92
CA LYS A 69 -0.39 16.82 -5.51
C LYS A 69 -0.15 16.30 -4.09
N ILE A 70 -0.90 15.29 -3.67
CA ILE A 70 -0.72 14.64 -2.37
C ILE A 70 0.37 13.57 -2.51
N PRO A 71 1.42 13.57 -1.66
CA PRO A 71 2.44 12.53 -1.68
C PRO A 71 1.84 11.14 -1.43
N VAL A 72 2.31 10.13 -2.15
CA VAL A 72 1.90 8.74 -1.96
C VAL A 72 3.14 7.89 -1.69
N THR A 73 3.08 7.08 -0.63
CA THR A 73 4.13 6.10 -0.32
C THR A 73 3.52 4.71 -0.29
N PRO A 74 3.99 3.74 -1.11
CA PRO A 74 3.54 2.36 -1.03
C PRO A 74 4.05 1.68 0.24
N ARG A 75 3.25 0.78 0.80
CA ARG A 75 3.58 0.00 1.99
C ARG A 75 3.05 -1.43 1.88
N GLY A 76 3.98 -2.38 1.84
CA GLY A 76 3.70 -3.79 2.12
C GLY A 76 3.81 -4.07 3.63
N GLN A 77 4.63 -5.04 4.02
CA GLN A 77 4.86 -5.40 5.43
C GLN A 77 5.82 -4.45 6.19
N ALA A 78 6.24 -3.33 5.57
CA ALA A 78 7.05 -2.29 6.19
C ALA A 78 8.42 -2.73 6.75
N HIS A 79 9.06 -3.73 6.15
CA HIS A 79 10.41 -4.19 6.52
C HIS A 79 11.56 -3.29 6.00
N THR A 80 11.29 -2.01 5.73
CA THR A 80 12.33 -1.03 5.36
C THR A 80 13.05 -0.50 6.60
N GLN A 81 14.25 0.08 6.42
CA GLN A 81 15.12 0.45 7.54
C GLN A 81 15.23 1.97 7.81
N SER A 82 14.79 2.81 6.88
CA SER A 82 15.13 4.25 6.90
C SER A 82 13.98 5.14 6.43
N GLY A 83 12.74 4.73 6.70
CA GLY A 83 11.53 5.51 6.42
C GLY A 83 11.06 5.46 4.97
N GLN A 84 11.48 4.46 4.18
CA GLN A 84 11.01 4.31 2.80
C GLN A 84 9.53 3.92 2.75
N ALA A 85 9.04 3.19 3.75
CA ALA A 85 7.62 2.82 3.88
C ALA A 85 6.83 3.78 4.78
N THR A 86 7.24 5.05 4.90
CA THR A 86 6.55 6.09 5.70
C THR A 86 6.29 7.36 4.88
N THR A 87 5.31 8.17 5.29
CA THR A 87 4.97 9.44 4.63
C THR A 87 4.50 10.46 5.66
N GLU A 88 4.79 11.74 5.44
CA GLU A 88 4.38 12.84 6.32
C GLU A 88 3.23 13.61 5.66
N GLY A 89 2.05 13.61 6.28
CA GLY A 89 0.85 14.29 5.79
C GLY A 89 0.27 13.75 4.47
N GLY A 90 0.95 12.80 3.81
CA GLY A 90 0.53 12.16 2.56
C GLY A 90 -0.34 10.93 2.76
N VAL A 91 -0.58 10.21 1.67
CA VAL A 91 -1.29 8.93 1.68
C VAL A 91 -0.30 7.79 1.74
N LEU A 92 -0.44 6.96 2.77
CA LEU A 92 0.23 5.69 2.86
C LEU A 92 -0.64 4.63 2.19
N LEU A 93 -0.15 4.02 1.11
CA LEU A 93 -0.90 3.07 0.30
C LEU A 93 -0.56 1.66 0.78
N ASP A 94 -1.43 1.11 1.63
CA ASP A 94 -1.28 -0.20 2.26
C ASP A 94 -1.83 -1.30 1.34
N THR A 95 -0.93 -2.12 0.81
CA THR A 95 -1.25 -3.29 -0.03
C THR A 95 -1.00 -4.61 0.69
N SER A 96 -0.76 -4.59 2.01
CA SER A 96 -0.42 -5.79 2.79
C SER A 96 -1.49 -6.89 2.77
N VAL A 97 -2.72 -6.53 2.42
CA VAL A 97 -3.88 -7.44 2.32
C VAL A 97 -4.11 -7.98 0.91
N MET A 98 -3.37 -7.49 -0.09
CA MET A 98 -3.40 -8.05 -1.45
C MET A 98 -2.52 -9.30 -1.47
N THR A 99 -3.05 -10.43 -1.00
CA THR A 99 -2.27 -11.66 -0.76
C THR A 99 -2.72 -12.82 -1.65
N THR A 100 -3.29 -12.54 -2.82
CA THR A 100 -3.77 -13.58 -3.73
C THR A 100 -2.64 -14.09 -4.61
N ILE A 101 -2.50 -15.42 -4.68
CA ILE A 101 -1.75 -16.10 -5.73
C ILE A 101 -2.78 -16.44 -6.82
N HIS A 102 -2.73 -15.72 -7.95
CA HIS A 102 -3.72 -15.86 -9.02
C HIS A 102 -3.46 -17.10 -9.87
N GLU A 103 -2.20 -17.40 -10.15
CA GLU A 103 -1.80 -18.49 -11.04
C GLU A 103 -0.38 -18.97 -10.73
N ILE A 104 -0.15 -20.28 -10.87
CA ILE A 104 1.16 -20.91 -10.97
C ILE A 104 1.15 -21.71 -12.28
N ASP A 105 1.85 -21.21 -13.29
CA ASP A 105 1.98 -21.84 -14.60
C ASP A 105 3.24 -22.71 -14.63
N GLU A 106 3.07 -24.02 -14.49
CA GLU A 106 4.15 -25.01 -14.50
C GLU A 106 4.82 -25.16 -15.88
N ALA A 107 4.09 -24.87 -16.97
CA ALA A 107 4.63 -24.98 -18.32
C ALA A 107 5.48 -23.76 -18.68
N GLY A 108 5.02 -22.56 -18.29
CA GLY A 108 5.74 -21.30 -18.45
C GLY A 108 6.76 -21.01 -17.35
N GLU A 109 6.76 -21.78 -16.27
CA GLU A 109 7.59 -21.58 -15.08
C GLU A 109 7.42 -20.19 -14.44
N THR A 110 6.18 -19.69 -14.41
CA THR A 110 5.84 -18.36 -13.87
C THR A 110 4.75 -18.44 -12.81
N ALA A 111 4.67 -17.40 -11.97
CA ALA A 111 3.57 -17.22 -11.03
C ALA A 111 3.05 -15.78 -11.11
N THR A 112 1.72 -15.63 -11.15
CA THR A 112 1.05 -14.33 -11.10
C THR A 112 0.49 -14.13 -9.70
N VAL A 113 0.98 -13.11 -9.00
CA VAL A 113 0.64 -12.87 -7.58
C VAL A 113 0.38 -11.39 -7.31
N ASP A 114 -0.44 -11.12 -6.30
CA ASP A 114 -0.57 -9.79 -5.74
C ASP A 114 0.74 -9.34 -5.04
N CYS A 115 0.95 -8.03 -4.97
CA CYS A 115 2.17 -7.45 -4.39
C CYS A 115 2.31 -7.61 -2.87
N GLY A 116 1.23 -7.99 -2.16
CA GLY A 116 1.24 -8.25 -0.72
C GLY A 116 1.55 -9.70 -0.37
N VAL A 117 1.63 -10.61 -1.35
CA VAL A 117 2.00 -12.02 -1.11
C VAL A 117 3.39 -12.08 -0.47
N VAL A 118 3.46 -12.69 0.71
CA VAL A 118 4.74 -12.90 1.40
C VAL A 118 5.48 -14.05 0.73
N TRP A 119 6.79 -13.91 0.55
CA TRP A 119 7.63 -14.91 -0.11
C TRP A 119 7.46 -16.32 0.45
N ARG A 120 7.33 -16.47 1.76
CA ARG A 120 7.09 -17.77 2.39
C ARG A 120 5.82 -18.45 1.86
N ASP A 121 4.75 -17.69 1.67
CA ASP A 121 3.47 -18.21 1.24
C ASP A 121 3.53 -18.61 -0.23
N LEU A 122 4.20 -17.80 -1.06
CA LEU A 122 4.51 -18.16 -2.46
C LEU A 122 5.35 -19.45 -2.54
N VAL A 123 6.42 -19.54 -1.76
CA VAL A 123 7.28 -20.74 -1.71
C VAL A 123 6.48 -21.96 -1.29
N THR A 124 5.62 -21.84 -0.28
CA THR A 124 4.77 -22.94 0.18
C THR A 124 3.87 -23.43 -0.96
N ALA A 125 3.19 -22.51 -1.66
CA ALA A 125 2.31 -22.85 -2.76
C ALA A 125 3.05 -23.47 -3.97
N THR A 126 4.24 -22.97 -4.32
CA THR A 126 5.02 -23.54 -5.44
C THR A 126 5.62 -24.90 -5.07
N LEU A 127 6.00 -25.12 -3.81
CA LEU A 127 6.56 -26.39 -3.35
C LEU A 127 5.56 -27.54 -3.44
N GLU A 128 4.27 -27.28 -3.22
CA GLU A 128 3.20 -28.26 -3.44
C GLU A 128 3.14 -28.75 -4.89
N LYS A 129 3.67 -27.97 -5.83
CA LYS A 129 3.81 -28.28 -7.25
C LYS A 129 5.20 -28.83 -7.62
N GLY A 130 6.12 -28.94 -6.67
CA GLY A 130 7.50 -29.36 -6.92
C GLY A 130 8.42 -28.24 -7.45
N TRP A 131 8.01 -26.97 -7.32
CA TRP A 131 8.75 -25.80 -7.80
C TRP A 131 9.24 -24.91 -6.65
N ILE A 132 10.32 -24.18 -6.90
CA ILE A 132 10.83 -23.13 -6.00
C ILE A 132 11.17 -21.88 -6.81
N PRO A 133 10.89 -20.66 -6.31
CA PRO A 133 11.33 -19.43 -6.96
C PRO A 133 12.86 -19.44 -7.17
N ARG A 134 13.29 -19.00 -8.35
CA ARG A 134 14.71 -18.98 -8.75
C ARG A 134 15.58 -18.10 -7.86
N VAL A 135 15.00 -17.07 -7.28
CA VAL A 135 15.64 -16.13 -6.36
C VAL A 135 14.71 -15.93 -5.18
N LEU A 136 15.25 -16.11 -3.98
CA LEU A 136 14.57 -15.76 -2.73
C LEU A 136 15.23 -14.51 -2.15
N THR A 137 14.41 -13.60 -1.65
CA THR A 137 14.93 -12.49 -0.85
C THR A 137 15.23 -12.98 0.56
N ASN A 138 16.23 -12.37 1.19
CA ASN A 138 16.62 -12.61 2.57
C ASN A 138 15.64 -12.01 3.58
#